data_AF-A0A507WD23-F1
#
_entry.id   AF-A0A507WD23-F1
#
_cell.length_a   1.000
_cell.length_b   1.000
_cell.length_c   1.000
_cell.angle_alpha   90.00
_cell.angle_beta   90.00
_cell.angle_gamma   90.00
#
_symmetry.space_group_name_H-M   'P 1'
#
loop_
_entity.id
_entity.type
_entity.pdbx_description
1 polymer ?
#
loop_
_entity_poly.entity_id
_entity_poly.type
_entity_poly.pdbx_seq_one_letter_code
_entity_poly.pdbx_strand_id
1 'polypeptide(L)'
;MKQSSTTKILADDSDEYPEVTQADFDRATFRVAGKATSKEEWQQVAKLPFKKQKINITLDPDVVSFFKEKAGGRGYQTLINAALREAMNHQTLEDTLRKVLREEMHLN
;
A
#
# COMPACT_ATOMS: atom_id res chain seq x y z
N MET A 1 -42.88 -3.22 -26.66
CA MET A 1 -41.66 -2.69 -27.31
C MET A 1 -41.22 -1.45 -26.54
N LYS A 2 -40.08 -1.48 -25.84
CA LYS A 2 -39.59 -0.32 -25.07
C LYS A 2 -38.79 0.59 -26.01
N GLN A 3 -39.16 1.86 -26.08
CA GLN A 3 -38.48 2.88 -26.87
C GLN A 3 -37.19 3.28 -26.13
N SER A 4 -36.04 2.89 -26.69
CA SER A 4 -34.74 3.36 -26.20
C SER A 4 -34.49 4.76 -26.76
N SER A 5 -34.49 5.76 -25.88
CA SER A 5 -34.13 7.13 -26.26
C SER A 5 -32.61 7.23 -26.37
N THR A 6 -32.09 7.29 -27.60
CA THR A 6 -30.69 7.62 -27.86
C THR A 6 -30.55 9.14 -27.81
N THR A 7 -30.00 9.66 -26.72
CA THR A 7 -29.54 11.05 -26.64
C THR A 7 -28.31 11.19 -27.52
N LYS A 8 -28.39 11.99 -28.58
CA LYS A 8 -27.21 12.39 -29.36
C LYS A 8 -26.37 13.32 -28.49
N ILE A 9 -25.17 12.89 -28.15
CA ILE A 9 -24.15 13.76 -27.57
C ILE A 9 -23.74 14.72 -28.68
N LEU A 10 -24.01 16.01 -28.48
CA LEU A 10 -23.45 17.08 -29.29
C LEU A 10 -21.95 17.06 -29.03
N ALA A 11 -21.14 16.93 -30.09
CA ALA A 11 -19.70 17.05 -30.03
C ALA A 11 -19.37 18.51 -29.71
N ASP A 12 -19.31 18.82 -28.42
CA ASP A 12 -18.75 20.04 -27.86
C ASP A 12 -17.26 19.75 -27.59
N ASP A 13 -16.40 20.62 -28.13
CA ASP A 13 -14.93 20.58 -28.12
C ASP A 13 -14.30 19.58 -27.14
N SER A 14 -14.05 18.38 -27.65
CA SER A 14 -13.34 17.36 -26.89
C SER A 14 -11.90 17.84 -26.72
N ASP A 15 -11.48 18.02 -25.47
CA ASP A 15 -10.08 17.94 -25.01
C ASP A 15 -9.49 16.57 -25.43
N GLU A 16 -9.37 16.34 -26.73
CA GLU A 16 -8.85 15.12 -27.32
C GLU A 16 -7.35 15.13 -27.07
N TYR A 17 -6.96 14.55 -25.95
CA TYR A 17 -5.55 14.36 -25.62
C TYR A 17 -4.91 13.54 -26.75
N PRO A 18 -3.76 13.98 -27.29
CA PRO A 18 -3.10 13.23 -28.35
C PRO A 18 -2.83 11.81 -27.88
N GLU A 19 -3.04 10.84 -28.77
CA GLU A 19 -2.77 9.45 -28.49
C GLU A 19 -1.30 9.29 -28.07
N VAL A 20 -1.06 8.58 -26.97
CA VAL A 20 0.28 8.36 -26.45
C VAL A 20 1.07 7.53 -27.48
N THR A 21 2.10 8.14 -28.06
CA THR A 21 2.96 7.56 -29.09
C THR A 21 4.23 6.94 -28.48
N GLN A 22 4.92 6.08 -29.24
CA GLN A 22 6.22 5.53 -28.82
C GLN A 22 7.27 6.63 -28.54
N ALA A 23 7.24 7.72 -29.32
CA ALA A 23 8.12 8.87 -29.09
C ALA A 23 7.91 9.52 -27.71
N ASP A 24 6.71 9.41 -27.14
CA ASP A 24 6.40 9.91 -25.80
C ASP A 24 7.07 9.07 -24.71
N PHE A 25 7.21 7.75 -24.94
CA PHE A 25 7.95 6.86 -24.05
C PHE A 25 9.47 7.04 -24.21
N ASP A 26 9.96 7.31 -25.42
CA ASP A 26 11.39 7.47 -25.68
C ASP A 26 11.96 8.74 -25.01
N ARG A 27 11.14 9.79 -24.87
CA ARG A 27 11.50 11.01 -24.11
C ARG A 27 11.24 10.92 -22.60
N ALA A 28 10.73 9.79 -22.11
CA ALA A 28 10.37 9.65 -20.70
C ALA A 28 11.61 9.58 -19.80
N THR A 29 11.57 10.31 -18.68
CA THR A 29 12.63 10.25 -17.66
C THR A 29 12.25 9.25 -16.57
N PHE A 30 13.11 8.26 -16.30
CA PHE A 30 12.94 7.36 -15.16
C PHE A 30 13.13 8.14 -13.85
N ARG A 31 12.25 7.91 -12.86
CA ARG A 31 12.34 8.54 -11.55
C ARG A 31 12.14 7.52 -10.42
N VAL A 32 12.93 7.65 -9.36
CA VAL A 32 12.75 6.91 -8.09
C VAL A 32 12.72 7.94 -6.96
N ALA A 33 11.66 7.91 -6.14
CA ALA A 33 11.46 8.86 -5.03
C ALA A 33 11.59 10.35 -5.44
N GLY A 34 11.13 10.71 -6.64
CA GLY A 34 11.14 12.08 -7.17
C GLY A 34 12.44 12.52 -7.88
N LYS A 35 13.53 11.74 -7.77
CA LYS A 35 14.81 12.02 -8.44
C LYS A 35 14.89 11.33 -9.80
N ALA A 36 15.44 12.01 -10.80
CA ALA A 36 15.73 11.41 -12.11
C ALA A 36 16.82 10.34 -11.95
N THR A 37 16.64 9.17 -12.55
CA THR A 37 17.57 8.03 -12.46
C THR A 37 17.85 7.46 -13.83
N SER A 38 18.91 6.66 -13.92
CA SER A 38 19.16 5.81 -15.10
C SER A 38 18.14 4.66 -15.18
N LYS A 39 17.99 4.08 -16.38
CA LYS A 39 17.11 2.93 -16.62
C LYS A 39 17.52 1.73 -15.77
N GLU A 40 18.83 1.53 -15.58
CA GLU A 40 19.42 0.43 -14.83
C GLU A 40 19.10 0.56 -13.33
N GLU A 41 19.26 1.74 -12.75
CA GLU A 41 18.91 2.00 -11.35
C GLU A 41 17.40 1.81 -11.11
N TRP A 42 16.57 2.30 -12.02
CA TRP A 42 15.12 2.10 -11.94
C TRP A 42 14.76 0.60 -12.00
N GLN A 43 15.41 -0.17 -12.88
CA GLN A 43 15.21 -1.62 -12.96
C GLN A 43 15.68 -2.37 -11.71
N GLN A 44 16.78 -1.94 -11.07
CA GLN A 44 17.25 -2.54 -9.82
C GLN A 44 16.26 -2.28 -8.67
N VAL A 45 15.75 -1.05 -8.57
CA VAL A 45 14.72 -0.69 -7.58
C VAL A 45 13.41 -1.43 -7.85
N ALA A 46 13.01 -1.58 -9.11
CA ALA A 46 11.82 -2.32 -9.49
C ALA A 46 11.93 -3.84 -9.21
N LYS A 47 13.15 -4.39 -9.29
CA LYS A 47 13.43 -5.81 -9.00
C LYS A 47 13.50 -6.13 -7.51
N LEU A 48 13.64 -5.13 -6.62
CA LEU A 48 13.56 -5.37 -5.19
C LEU A 48 12.15 -5.91 -4.88
N PRO A 49 12.03 -7.09 -4.22
CA PRO A 49 10.73 -7.67 -3.95
C PRO A 49 9.90 -6.67 -3.15
N PHE A 50 8.68 -6.42 -3.61
CA PHE A 50 7.70 -5.67 -2.83
C PHE A 50 7.67 -6.28 -1.42
N LYS A 51 8.12 -5.53 -0.41
CA LYS A 51 8.25 -5.99 0.99
C LYS A 51 6.94 -6.49 1.62
N LYS A 52 5.82 -6.42 0.90
CA LYS A 52 4.49 -6.78 1.37
C LYS A 52 4.09 -8.11 0.73
N GLN A 53 4.04 -9.16 1.54
CA GLN A 53 3.47 -10.43 1.14
C GLN A 53 1.95 -10.30 1.12
N LYS A 54 1.31 -10.63 -0.01
CA LYS A 54 -0.15 -10.70 -0.11
C LYS A 54 -0.62 -12.01 0.51
N ILE A 55 -1.38 -11.91 1.60
CA ILE A 55 -2.01 -13.04 2.28
C ILE A 55 -3.52 -12.86 2.29
N ASN A 56 -4.26 -13.97 2.33
CA ASN A 56 -5.70 -13.95 2.60
C ASN A 56 -5.91 -14.26 4.09
N ILE A 57 -6.48 -13.31 4.82
CA ILE A 57 -6.79 -13.44 6.24
C ILE A 57 -8.23 -13.00 6.49
N THR A 58 -8.91 -13.68 7.40
CA THR A 58 -10.23 -13.28 7.89
C THR A 58 -10.05 -12.41 9.12
N LEU A 59 -10.71 -11.25 9.14
CA LEU A 59 -10.74 -10.33 10.27
C LEU A 59 -12.20 -10.02 10.59
N ASP A 60 -12.47 -9.74 11.87
CA ASP A 60 -13.81 -9.41 12.30
C ASP A 60 -14.32 -8.10 11.67
N PRO A 61 -15.63 -8.00 11.37
CA PRO A 61 -16.18 -6.83 10.68
C PRO A 61 -16.00 -5.52 11.44
N ASP A 62 -16.03 -5.56 12.78
CA ASP A 62 -15.85 -4.43 13.67
C ASP A 62 -14.41 -3.91 13.64
N VAL A 63 -13.41 -4.80 13.66
CA VAL A 63 -11.99 -4.46 13.52
C VAL A 63 -11.74 -3.75 12.18
N VAL A 64 -12.28 -4.30 11.09
CA VAL A 64 -12.14 -3.68 9.77
C VAL A 64 -12.82 -2.31 9.72
N SER A 65 -14.00 -2.18 10.34
CA SER A 65 -14.75 -0.92 10.38
C SER A 65 -14.00 0.16 11.17
N PHE A 66 -13.47 -0.18 12.34
CA PHE A 66 -12.66 0.71 13.16
C PHE A 66 -11.46 1.29 12.38
N PHE A 67 -10.69 0.43 11.70
CA PHE A 67 -9.52 0.90 10.93
C PHE A 67 -9.90 1.66 9.66
N LYS A 68 -11.06 1.36 9.04
CA LYS A 68 -11.57 2.13 7.89
C LYS A 68 -11.98 3.54 8.29
N GLU A 69 -12.68 3.69 9.41
CA GLU A 69 -13.06 4.99 9.97
C GLU A 69 -11.82 5.78 10.35
N LYS A 70 -10.87 5.15 11.07
CA LYS A 70 -9.62 5.78 11.51
C LYS A 70 -8.74 6.24 10.34
N ALA A 71 -8.79 5.56 9.19
CA ALA A 71 -8.00 5.88 8.01
C ALA A 71 -8.69 6.86 7.03
N GLY A 72 -9.96 7.24 7.27
CA GLY A 72 -10.73 8.03 6.30
C GLY A 72 -10.96 7.28 4.97
N GLY A 73 -11.04 5.94 5.01
CA GLY A 73 -11.34 5.09 3.87
C GLY A 73 -10.14 4.43 3.17
N ARG A 74 -9.00 5.11 2.99
CA ARG A 74 -7.81 4.55 2.33
C ARG A 74 -6.66 4.37 3.31
N GLY A 75 -5.96 3.24 3.23
CA GLY A 75 -4.77 2.99 4.06
C GLY A 75 -5.04 2.28 5.39
N TYR A 76 -6.27 1.80 5.63
CA TYR A 76 -6.60 0.98 6.80
C TYR A 76 -5.71 -0.27 6.93
N GLN A 77 -5.31 -0.89 5.81
CA GLN A 77 -4.33 -1.99 5.81
C GLN A 77 -2.96 -1.58 6.38
N THR A 78 -2.55 -0.32 6.18
CA THR A 78 -1.30 0.20 6.75
C THR A 78 -1.41 0.32 8.26
N LEU A 79 -2.56 0.79 8.76
CA LEU A 79 -2.82 0.88 10.20
C LEU A 79 -2.89 -0.50 10.86
N ILE A 80 -3.55 -1.47 10.22
CA ILE A 80 -3.58 -2.86 10.68
C ILE A 80 -2.16 -3.42 10.76
N ASN A 81 -1.35 -3.23 9.72
CA ASN A 81 0.04 -3.67 9.73
C ASN A 81 0.88 -2.97 10.81
N ALA A 82 0.62 -1.69 11.10
CA ALA A 82 1.30 -0.98 12.18
C ALA A 82 0.93 -1.55 13.56
N ALA A 83 -0.36 -1.81 13.80
CA ALA A 83 -0.83 -2.44 15.02
C ALA A 83 -0.26 -3.85 15.23
N LEU A 84 -0.18 -4.66 14.16
CA LEU A 84 0.45 -5.98 14.23
C LEU A 84 1.93 -5.90 14.59
N ARG A 85 2.67 -4.92 14.06
CA ARG A 85 4.08 -4.68 14.41
C ARG A 85 4.25 -4.26 15.88
N GLU A 86 3.36 -3.40 16.35
CA GLU A 86 3.36 -2.97 17.74
C GLU A 86 3.12 -4.17 18.67
N ALA A 87 2.12 -5.02 18.38
CA ALA A 87 1.84 -6.22 19.15
C ALA A 87 3.04 -7.19 19.18
N MET A 88 3.73 -7.38 18.05
CA MET A 88 4.96 -8.18 18.00
C MET A 88 6.03 -7.62 18.95
N ASN A 89 6.24 -6.30 18.95
CA ASN A 89 7.24 -5.67 19.80
C ASN A 89 6.90 -5.83 21.30
N HIS A 90 5.64 -5.64 21.67
CA HIS A 90 5.19 -5.83 23.07
C HIS A 90 5.41 -7.27 23.55
N GLN A 91 5.06 -8.27 22.74
CA GLN A 91 5.31 -9.68 23.07
C GLN A 91 6.81 -9.95 23.32
N THR A 92 7.69 -9.44 22.45
CA THR A 92 9.13 -9.63 22.62
C THR A 92 9.67 -8.97 23.89
N LEU A 93 9.13 -7.80 24.26
CA LEU A 93 9.53 -7.10 25.47
C LEU A 93 9.06 -7.86 26.72
N GLU A 94 7.81 -8.31 26.76
CA GLU A 94 7.28 -9.11 27.87
C GLU A 94 8.06 -10.41 28.09
N ASP A 95 8.40 -11.11 27.01
CA ASP A 95 9.19 -12.34 27.09
C ASP A 95 10.61 -12.07 27.59
N THR A 96 11.21 -10.97 27.15
CA THR A 96 12.52 -10.53 27.65
C THR A 96 12.47 -10.18 29.14
N LEU A 97 11.46 -9.41 29.56
CA LEU A 97 11.27 -9.04 30.97
C LEU A 97 11.01 -10.26 31.85
N ARG A 98 10.17 -11.19 31.42
CA ARG A 98 9.88 -12.44 32.13
C ARG A 98 11.14 -13.30 32.29
N LYS A 99 12.01 -13.32 31.27
CA LYS A 99 13.30 -14.03 31.32
C LYS A 99 14.22 -13.39 32.36
N VAL A 100 14.41 -12.08 32.30
CA VAL A 100 15.26 -11.34 33.26
C VAL A 100 14.75 -11.52 34.68
N LEU A 101 13.45 -11.35 34.94
CA LEU A 101 12.87 -11.56 36.27
C LEU A 101 13.09 -12.98 36.81
N ARG A 102 13.01 -13.99 35.95
CA ARG A 102 13.28 -15.38 36.33
C ARG A 102 14.75 -15.61 36.66
N GLU A 103 15.66 -15.01 35.90
CA GLU A 103 17.10 -15.07 36.16
C GLU A 103 17.44 -14.43 37.52
N GLU A 104 16.90 -13.23 37.79
CA GLU A 104 17.10 -12.54 39.08
C GLU A 104 16.48 -13.29 40.27
N MET A 105 15.34 -13.99 40.08
CA MET A 105 14.73 -14.82 41.11
C MET A 105 15.46 -16.14 41.38
N HIS A 106 16.29 -16.62 40.46
CA HIS A 106 17.07 -17.85 40.62
C HIS A 106 18.53 -17.59 41.04
N LEU A 107 18.97 -16.32 41.03
CA LEU A 107 20.29 -15.89 41.48
C LEU A 107 20.35 -15.46 42.96
N ASN A 108 19.22 -15.54 43.67
CA ASN A 108 19.08 -15.29 45.11
C ASN A 108 18.58 -16.54 45.84
#